data_AF-A0AAN9ZBW3-F1
#
_entry.id   AF-A0AAN9ZBW3-F1
#
_cell.length_a   1.000
_cell.length_b   1.000
_cell.length_c   1.000
_cell.angle_alpha   90.00
_cell.angle_beta   90.00
_cell.angle_gamma   90.00
#
_symmetry.space_group_name_H-M   'P 1'
#
loop_
_entity.id
_entity.type
_entity.pdbx_description
1 polymer ?
#
loop_
_entity_poly.entity_id
_entity_poly.type
_entity_poly.pdbx_seq_one_letter_code
_entity_poly.pdbx_strand_id
1 'polypeptide(L)'
;MAGRKGKREKKLVKLPESRIKTIMKSSPEVENIGKEALFLVNKATEFFIHYLAKSAHAISSNKQELCYSDVAEIVQTNEIMSFIKEIMPRTITFSQYKELMVAKGLPIEYESSESESDVKGRKSNEEDFDYFEPEQSYEDSENVFEMEDEIKESK
;
A
#
# COMPACT_ATOMS: atom_id res chain seq x y z
N MET A 1 -22.95 -31.71 24.05
CA MET A 1 -21.61 -31.78 23.44
C MET A 1 -21.00 -30.39 23.46
N ALA A 2 -20.01 -30.14 24.30
CA ALA A 2 -19.36 -28.83 24.41
C ALA A 2 -18.31 -28.66 23.29
N GLY A 3 -18.49 -27.66 22.44
CA GLY A 3 -17.55 -27.31 21.38
C GLY A 3 -16.23 -26.81 21.97
N ARG A 4 -15.12 -27.43 21.57
CA ARG A 4 -13.77 -26.97 21.91
C ARG A 4 -13.52 -25.62 21.23
N LYS A 5 -13.49 -24.53 22.00
CA LYS A 5 -12.93 -23.25 21.54
C LYS A 5 -11.42 -23.43 21.39
N GLY A 6 -10.94 -23.55 20.15
CA GLY A 6 -9.53 -23.58 19.82
C GLY A 6 -8.86 -22.25 20.19
N LYS A 7 -7.86 -22.30 21.07
CA LYS A 7 -6.99 -21.17 21.41
C LYS A 7 -6.29 -20.74 20.11
N ARG A 8 -6.55 -19.53 19.61
CA ARG A 8 -5.86 -19.01 18.43
C ARG A 8 -4.40 -18.84 18.79
N GLU A 9 -3.52 -19.70 18.26
CA GLU A 9 -2.08 -19.51 18.37
C GLU A 9 -1.73 -18.18 17.71
N LYS A 10 -0.98 -17.34 18.43
CA LYS A 10 -0.47 -16.07 17.90
C LYS A 10 0.50 -16.42 16.78
N LYS A 11 0.07 -16.24 15.53
CA LYS A 11 0.96 -16.43 14.38
C LYS A 11 2.11 -15.45 14.49
N LEU A 12 3.33 -15.95 14.32
CA LEU A 12 4.53 -15.13 14.37
C LEU A 12 4.55 -14.13 13.21
N VAL A 13 4.00 -14.49 12.05
CA VAL A 13 3.81 -13.62 10.88
C VAL A 13 2.34 -13.23 10.72
N LYS A 14 2.11 -11.97 10.34
CA LYS A 14 0.81 -11.37 10.04
C LYS A 14 0.41 -11.60 8.57
N LEU A 15 1.37 -11.62 7.64
CA LEU A 15 1.05 -11.89 6.23
C LEU A 15 0.95 -13.41 5.96
N PRO A 16 0.02 -13.84 5.10
CA PRO A 16 -0.16 -15.25 4.76
C PRO A 16 1.03 -15.78 3.96
N GLU A 17 1.75 -16.76 4.51
CA GLU A 17 2.94 -17.37 3.89
C GLU A 17 2.68 -17.92 2.48
N SER A 18 1.50 -18.48 2.23
CA SER A 18 1.11 -19.00 0.91
C SER A 18 1.12 -17.90 -0.16
N ARG A 19 0.67 -16.68 0.18
CA ARG A 19 0.64 -15.54 -0.73
C ARG A 19 2.05 -15.03 -1.00
N ILE A 20 2.87 -14.88 0.06
CA ILE A 20 4.28 -14.49 -0.07
C ILE A 20 5.03 -15.48 -0.95
N LYS A 21 4.86 -16.79 -0.71
CA LYS A 21 5.48 -17.83 -1.52
C LYS A 21 5.06 -17.79 -2.99
N THR A 22 3.79 -17.49 -3.26
CA THR A 22 3.27 -17.36 -4.63
C THR A 22 3.90 -16.15 -5.33
N ILE A 23 4.02 -15.02 -4.65
CA ILE A 23 4.67 -13.80 -5.18
C ILE A 23 6.16 -14.08 -5.44
N MET A 24 6.87 -14.72 -4.53
CA MET A 24 8.28 -15.07 -4.74
C MET A 24 8.47 -15.98 -5.97
N LYS A 25 7.53 -16.92 -6.22
CA LYS A 25 7.53 -17.83 -7.37
C LYS A 25 7.00 -17.22 -8.68
N SER A 26 6.50 -15.97 -8.67
CA SER A 26 6.11 -15.31 -9.92
C SER A 26 7.32 -14.90 -10.76
N SER A 27 8.52 -14.87 -10.16
CA SER A 27 9.77 -14.71 -10.88
C SER A 27 10.19 -16.05 -11.50
N PRO A 28 10.50 -16.11 -12.80
CA PRO A 28 10.85 -17.36 -13.49
C PRO A 28 12.13 -18.01 -12.96
N GLU A 29 12.98 -17.27 -12.23
CA GLU A 29 14.25 -17.77 -11.70
C GLU A 29 14.12 -18.44 -10.31
N VAL A 30 12.92 -18.44 -9.71
CA VAL A 30 12.72 -18.93 -8.33
C VAL A 30 11.94 -20.25 -8.33
N GLU A 31 12.66 -21.37 -8.32
CA GLU A 31 12.05 -22.71 -8.30
C GLU A 31 11.67 -23.18 -6.89
N ASN A 32 12.64 -23.17 -5.96
CA ASN A 32 12.51 -23.71 -4.61
C ASN A 32 12.84 -22.65 -3.56
N ILE A 33 11.99 -22.56 -2.53
CA ILE A 33 12.11 -21.58 -1.46
C ILE A 33 12.15 -22.33 -0.12
N GLY A 34 13.23 -22.16 0.63
CA GLY A 34 13.38 -22.72 1.97
C GLY A 34 12.43 -22.07 2.99
N LYS A 35 12.07 -22.81 4.04
CA LYS A 35 11.13 -22.32 5.08
C LYS A 35 11.65 -21.08 5.81
N GLU A 36 12.94 -21.04 6.13
CA GLU A 36 13.58 -19.91 6.81
C GLU A 36 13.62 -18.66 5.93
N ALA A 37 13.96 -18.82 4.64
CA ALA A 37 13.93 -17.72 3.68
C ALA A 37 12.51 -17.16 3.50
N LEU A 38 11.51 -18.05 3.40
CA LEU A 38 10.10 -17.65 3.32
C LEU A 38 9.67 -16.84 4.56
N PHE A 39 10.04 -17.31 5.75
CA PHE A 39 9.75 -16.61 7.01
C PHE A 39 10.43 -15.25 7.08
N LEU A 40 11.71 -15.16 6.70
CA LEU A 40 12.47 -13.91 6.73
C LEU A 40 11.92 -12.88 5.73
N VAL A 41 11.61 -13.29 4.50
CA VAL A 41 11.01 -12.41 3.49
C VAL A 41 9.62 -11.94 3.93
N ASN A 42 8.82 -12.82 4.54
CA ASN A 42 7.52 -12.44 5.11
C ASN A 42 7.69 -11.33 6.17
N LYS A 43 8.64 -11.51 7.10
CA LYS A 43 8.95 -10.49 8.11
C LYS A 43 9.52 -9.20 7.54
N ALA A 44 10.43 -9.29 6.59
CA ALA A 44 10.97 -8.11 5.90
C ALA A 44 9.85 -7.33 5.19
N THR A 45 8.89 -8.03 4.58
CA THR A 45 7.73 -7.40 3.91
C THR A 45 6.83 -6.68 4.91
N GLU A 46 6.58 -7.26 6.08
CA GLU A 46 5.84 -6.59 7.16
C GLU A 46 6.52 -5.30 7.63
N PHE A 47 7.84 -5.34 7.81
CA PHE A 47 8.60 -4.15 8.19
C PHE A 47 8.66 -3.12 7.07
N PHE A 48 8.78 -3.57 5.82
CA PHE A 48 8.78 -2.69 4.67
C PHE A 48 7.48 -1.91 4.55
N ILE A 49 6.31 -2.56 4.70
CA ILE A 49 5.00 -1.89 4.66
C ILE A 49 4.88 -0.86 5.79
N HIS A 50 5.28 -1.22 7.02
CA HIS A 50 5.27 -0.26 8.14
C HIS A 50 6.20 0.92 7.89
N TYR A 51 7.41 0.66 7.38
CA TYR A 51 8.38 1.70 7.07
C TYR A 51 7.83 2.65 6.02
N LEU A 52 7.31 2.11 4.90
CA LEU A 52 6.72 2.91 3.83
C LEU A 52 5.57 3.78 4.35
N ALA A 53 4.65 3.20 5.12
CA ALA A 53 3.52 3.92 5.70
C ALA A 53 3.97 5.04 6.66
N LYS A 54 4.90 4.75 7.57
CA LYS A 54 5.45 5.73 8.51
C LYS A 54 6.22 6.86 7.80
N SER A 55 7.06 6.52 6.83
CA SER A 55 7.84 7.51 6.08
C SER A 55 6.94 8.41 5.24
N ALA A 56 5.90 7.87 4.61
CA ALA A 56 4.92 8.66 3.88
C ALA A 56 4.08 9.54 4.82
N HIS A 57 3.64 9.02 5.97
CA HIS A 57 2.88 9.80 6.96
C HIS A 57 3.70 10.92 7.61
N ALA A 58 5.01 10.71 7.79
CA ALA A 58 5.91 11.72 8.32
C ALA A 58 5.92 13.00 7.45
N ILE A 59 5.89 12.84 6.13
CA ILE A 59 5.85 13.96 5.17
C ILE A 59 4.43 14.45 4.83
N SER A 60 3.40 13.67 5.19
CA SER A 60 2.01 14.07 4.97
C SER A 60 1.67 15.38 5.68
N SER A 61 0.95 16.24 4.97
CA SER A 61 0.40 17.49 5.49
C SER A 61 -0.77 17.24 6.46
N ASN A 62 -1.52 16.16 6.25
CA ASN A 62 -2.62 15.75 7.12
C ASN A 62 -2.16 14.62 8.04
N LYS A 63 -2.09 14.86 9.35
CA LYS A 63 -1.66 13.82 10.31
C LYS A 63 -2.75 12.78 10.61
N GLN A 64 -3.98 12.99 10.18
CA GLN A 64 -5.08 12.03 10.37
C GLN A 64 -5.19 11.02 9.23
N GLU A 65 -4.68 11.33 8.04
CA GLU A 65 -4.89 10.53 6.83
C GLU A 65 -3.61 10.39 6.02
N LEU A 66 -3.43 9.22 5.40
CA LEU A 66 -2.35 8.95 4.47
C LEU A 66 -2.88 8.96 3.04
N CYS A 67 -2.39 9.89 2.22
CA CYS A 67 -2.83 10.03 0.82
C CYS A 67 -1.83 9.40 -0.15
N TYR A 68 -2.31 9.05 -1.36
CA TYR A 68 -1.45 8.53 -2.43
C TYR A 68 -0.29 9.49 -2.76
N SER A 69 -0.56 10.80 -2.77
CA SER A 69 0.45 11.83 -3.03
C SER A 69 1.65 11.73 -2.09
N ASP A 70 1.41 11.40 -0.81
CA ASP A 70 2.47 11.30 0.19
C ASP A 70 3.35 10.06 -0.09
N VAL A 71 2.72 8.94 -0.44
CA VAL A 71 3.45 7.70 -0.78
C VAL A 71 4.23 7.88 -2.09
N ALA A 72 3.63 8.50 -3.10
CA ALA A 72 4.30 8.78 -4.36
C ALA A 72 5.49 9.75 -4.15
N GLU A 73 5.35 10.76 -3.30
CA GLU A 73 6.43 11.70 -3.01
C GLU A 73 7.63 10.99 -2.36
N ILE A 74 7.41 10.20 -1.31
CA ILE A 74 8.51 9.50 -0.62
C ILE A 74 9.20 8.50 -1.54
N VAL A 75 8.44 7.75 -2.36
CA VAL A 75 8.99 6.78 -3.32
C VAL A 75 9.86 7.47 -4.35
N GLN A 76 9.45 8.63 -4.85
CA GLN A 76 10.17 9.34 -5.91
C GLN A 76 11.41 10.06 -5.39
N THR A 77 11.41 10.49 -4.14
CA THR A 77 12.51 11.24 -3.51
C THR A 77 13.55 10.32 -2.86
N ASN A 78 13.15 9.17 -2.29
CA ASN A 78 14.06 8.26 -1.59
C ASN A 78 14.73 7.26 -2.55
N GLU A 79 16.06 7.20 -2.55
CA GLU A 79 16.81 6.25 -3.39
C GLU A 79 16.61 4.79 -3.01
N ILE A 80 16.39 4.48 -1.73
CA ILE A 80 16.14 3.11 -1.26
C ILE A 80 14.82 2.57 -1.86
N MET A 81 13.90 3.47 -2.21
CA MET A 81 12.61 3.14 -2.83
C MET A 81 12.65 3.17 -4.37
N SER A 82 13.83 3.27 -4.97
CA SER A 82 13.99 3.39 -6.44
C SER A 82 13.30 2.25 -7.21
N PHE A 83 13.30 1.04 -6.65
CA PHE A 83 12.64 -0.13 -7.24
C PHE A 83 11.11 -0.01 -7.42
N ILE A 84 10.48 0.99 -6.79
CA ILE A 84 9.03 1.25 -6.86
C ILE A 84 8.71 2.42 -7.80
N LYS A 85 9.70 3.25 -8.18
CA LYS A 85 9.44 4.51 -8.89
C LYS A 85 8.70 4.33 -10.21
N GLU A 86 8.97 3.25 -10.93
CA GLU A 86 8.33 2.95 -12.22
C GLU A 86 6.86 2.56 -12.09
N ILE A 87 6.47 1.96 -10.96
CA ILE A 87 5.09 1.52 -10.72
C ILE A 87 4.23 2.58 -10.01
N MET A 88 4.86 3.58 -9.39
CA MET A 88 4.19 4.61 -8.58
C MET A 88 4.59 6.02 -9.04
N PRO A 89 4.06 6.51 -10.17
CA PRO A 89 4.35 7.85 -10.66
C PRO A 89 3.69 8.94 -9.79
N ARG A 90 4.26 10.15 -9.81
CA ARG A 90 3.61 11.34 -9.23
C ARG A 90 2.35 11.68 -10.03
N THR A 91 1.26 11.93 -9.32
CA THR A 91 0.04 12.45 -9.96
C THR A 91 0.23 13.91 -10.36
N ILE A 92 -0.28 14.25 -11.54
CA ILE A 92 -0.41 15.63 -12.01
C ILE A 92 -1.85 15.84 -12.46
N THR A 93 -2.38 17.03 -12.24
CA THR A 93 -3.72 17.38 -12.74
C THR A 93 -3.67 17.66 -14.24
N PHE A 94 -4.81 17.55 -14.93
CA PHE A 94 -4.87 17.85 -16.36
C PHE A 94 -4.44 19.29 -16.67
N SER A 95 -4.77 20.25 -15.79
CA SER A 95 -4.30 21.65 -15.92
C SER A 95 -2.78 21.73 -15.86
N GLN A 96 -2.15 21.07 -14.89
CA GLN A 96 -0.69 21.01 -14.77
C GLN A 96 -0.05 20.30 -15.97
N TYR A 97 -0.65 19.22 -16.45
CA TYR A 97 -0.20 18.54 -17.66
C TYR A 97 -0.23 19.45 -18.89
N LYS A 98 -1.32 20.20 -19.07
CA LYS A 98 -1.46 21.17 -20.16
C LYS A 98 -0.34 22.23 -20.11
N GLU A 99 -0.08 22.78 -18.93
CA GLU A 99 1.02 23.71 -18.70
C GLU A 99 2.39 23.07 -18.99
N LEU A 100 2.62 21.84 -18.55
CA LEU A 100 3.86 21.09 -18.79
C LEU A 100 4.09 20.80 -20.28
N MET A 101 3.04 20.48 -21.04
CA MET A 101 3.13 20.25 -22.49
C MET A 101 3.47 21.54 -23.24
N VAL A 102 2.81 22.65 -22.87
CA VAL A 102 3.13 23.98 -23.41
C VAL A 102 4.57 24.37 -23.07
N ALA A 103 5.01 24.19 -21.82
CA ALA A 103 6.37 24.49 -21.39
C ALA A 103 7.43 23.63 -22.10
N LYS A 104 7.09 22.37 -22.45
CA LYS A 104 7.97 21.46 -23.19
C LYS A 104 7.89 21.62 -24.71
N GLY A 105 7.04 22.53 -25.22
CA GLY A 105 6.87 22.75 -26.66
C GLY A 105 6.25 21.56 -27.40
N LEU A 106 5.57 20.65 -26.70
CA LEU A 106 4.93 19.48 -27.30
C LEU A 106 3.47 19.81 -27.64
N PRO A 107 2.99 19.49 -28.86
CA PRO A 107 1.61 19.71 -29.22
C PRO A 107 0.68 18.81 -28.39
N ILE A 108 -0.43 19.38 -27.92
CA ILE A 108 -1.51 18.63 -27.28
C ILE A 108 -2.48 18.24 -28.40
N GLU A 109 -2.32 17.06 -28.98
CA GLU A 109 -3.29 16.51 -29.94
C GLU A 109 -4.53 16.02 -29.17
N TYR A 110 -5.67 16.67 -29.41
CA TYR A 110 -6.95 16.33 -28.80
C TYR A 110 -7.89 15.76 -29.88
N GLU A 111 -7.86 14.43 -29.97
CA GLU A 111 -8.98 13.49 -30.19
C GLU A 111 -10.43 13.89 -29.86
N SER A 112 -10.98 15.06 -30.23
CA SER A 112 -12.35 15.42 -29.83
C SER A 112 -13.40 14.60 -30.59
N SER A 113 -13.74 13.42 -30.08
CA SER A 113 -14.94 12.69 -30.49
C SER A 113 -16.15 13.30 -29.78
N GLU A 114 -16.72 14.34 -30.37
CA GLU A 114 -18.02 14.87 -29.96
C GLU A 114 -19.10 13.79 -30.18
N SER A 115 -19.40 13.03 -29.13
CA SER A 115 -20.55 12.13 -29.08
C SER A 115 -21.67 12.87 -28.35
N GLU A 116 -22.50 13.59 -29.09
CA GLU A 116 -23.75 14.12 -28.55
C GLU A 116 -24.66 12.94 -28.15
N SER A 117 -24.88 12.78 -26.84
CA SER A 117 -25.85 11.82 -26.31
C SER A 117 -26.87 12.56 -25.46
N ASP A 118 -28.01 12.84 -26.10
CA ASP A 118 -29.27 13.18 -25.45
C ASP A 118 -29.69 12.04 -24.49
N VAL A 119 -29.45 12.22 -23.19
CA VAL A 119 -29.96 11.29 -22.16
C VAL A 119 -31.18 11.91 -21.51
N LYS A 120 -32.36 11.60 -22.07
CA LYS A 120 -33.63 11.66 -21.31
C LYS A 120 -33.66 10.49 -20.32
N GLY A 121 -33.85 10.85 -19.06
CA GLY A 121 -33.82 9.95 -17.91
C GLY A 121 -34.67 8.69 -18.04
N ARG A 122 -34.04 7.55 -17.76
CA ARG A 122 -34.71 6.32 -17.33
C ARG A 122 -34.34 6.07 -15.88
N LYS A 123 -35.35 6.07 -15.01
CA LYS A 123 -35.26 5.46 -13.68
C LYS A 123 -35.34 3.94 -13.86
N SER A 124 -34.39 3.21 -13.30
CA SER A 124 -34.53 1.77 -13.04
C SER A 124 -33.63 1.36 -11.88
N ASN A 125 -34.32 1.12 -10.76
CA ASN A 125 -34.15 0.06 -9.77
C ASN A 125 -32.78 -0.13 -9.10
N GLU A 126 -32.78 0.17 -7.81
CA GLU A 126 -31.83 -0.32 -6.80
C GLU A 126 -32.00 -1.84 -6.66
N GLU A 127 -30.97 -2.60 -7.04
CA GLU A 127 -30.82 -4.00 -6.64
C GLU A 127 -29.40 -4.17 -6.04
N ASP A 128 -29.41 -4.30 -4.72
CA ASP A 128 -28.47 -4.91 -3.78
C ASP A 128 -27.06 -5.27 -4.27
N PHE A 129 -26.06 -4.51 -3.79
CA PHE A 129 -24.66 -4.94 -3.74
C PHE A 129 -24.28 -5.18 -2.29
N ASP A 130 -24.04 -6.45 -1.92
CA ASP A 130 -23.69 -6.88 -0.57
C ASP A 130 -22.41 -6.17 -0.09
N TYR A 131 -22.59 -5.23 0.83
CA TYR A 131 -21.53 -4.55 1.55
C TYR A 131 -20.85 -5.55 2.51
N PHE A 132 -19.61 -5.91 2.20
CA PHE A 132 -18.78 -6.72 3.08
C PHE A 132 -18.24 -5.84 4.21
N GLU A 133 -18.89 -5.92 5.37
CA GLU A 133 -18.57 -5.20 6.59
C GLU A 133 -17.33 -5.82 7.29
N PRO A 134 -16.18 -5.14 7.39
CA PRO A 134 -15.04 -5.67 8.12
C PRO A 134 -15.19 -5.35 9.62
N GLU A 135 -15.76 -6.30 10.37
CA GLU A 135 -15.62 -6.30 11.83
C GLU A 135 -14.20 -6.69 12.23
N GLN A 136 -13.36 -5.71 12.58
CA GLN A 136 -12.64 -5.75 13.85
C GLN A 136 -11.97 -4.41 14.18
N SER A 137 -12.35 -3.91 15.35
CA SER A 137 -11.76 -2.81 16.10
C SER A 137 -10.24 -2.96 16.23
N TYR A 138 -9.50 -1.95 15.78
CA TYR A 138 -8.10 -1.78 16.15
C TYR A 138 -8.06 -1.37 17.61
N GLU A 139 -7.80 -2.32 18.50
CA GLU A 139 -7.39 -2.00 19.85
C GLU A 139 -5.96 -1.44 19.81
N ASP A 140 -5.86 -0.26 20.40
CA ASP A 140 -4.68 0.51 20.72
C ASP A 140 -3.60 -0.38 21.36
N SER A 141 -2.39 -0.34 20.80
CA SER A 141 -1.22 -0.95 21.41
C SER A 141 -0.06 0.03 21.37
N GLU A 142 -0.19 1.09 22.16
CA GLU A 142 0.94 1.66 22.87
C GLU A 142 1.63 0.56 23.71
N ASN A 143 2.95 0.68 23.88
CA ASN A 143 3.89 -0.25 24.53
C ASN A 143 4.36 -1.49 23.75
N VAL A 144 5.26 -1.26 22.79
CA VAL A 144 6.43 -2.13 22.56
C VAL A 144 7.63 -1.26 22.11
N PHE A 145 8.09 -0.32 22.94
CA PHE A 145 9.37 0.38 22.69
C PHE A 145 9.95 1.01 23.98
N GLU A 146 10.07 0.22 25.05
CA GLU A 146 10.95 0.55 26.17
C GLU A 146 11.77 -0.68 26.49
N MET A 147 12.87 -0.88 25.76
CA MET A 147 13.89 -1.86 26.16
C MET A 147 15.21 -1.67 25.39
N GLU A 148 15.71 -0.45 25.17
CA GLU A 148 17.05 -0.25 24.58
C GLU A 148 17.89 0.91 25.17
N ASP A 149 17.61 1.39 26.40
CA ASP A 149 18.39 2.50 27.01
C ASP A 149 19.14 2.15 28.31
N GLU A 150 19.57 0.90 28.51
CA GLU A 150 20.34 0.52 29.73
C GLU A 150 21.66 -0.25 29.49
N ILE A 151 22.35 -0.06 28.36
CA ILE A 151 23.70 -0.64 28.13
C ILE A 151 24.78 0.43 27.85
N LYS A 152 24.62 1.66 28.34
CA LYS A 152 25.65 2.71 28.21
C LYS A 152 26.07 3.42 29.51
N GLU A 153 25.90 2.78 30.67
CA GLU A 153 26.53 3.26 31.90
C GLU A 153 27.16 2.10 32.69
N SER A 154 28.25 1.55 32.14
CA SER A 154 29.24 0.79 32.91
C SER A 154 30.58 0.87 32.19
N LYS A 155 31.21 2.03 32.31
CA LYS A 155 32.66 2.19 32.40
C LYS A 155 32.98 3.42 33.23
#